data_AF-A0A965RF82-F1
#
_entry.id   AF-A0A965RF82-F1
#
_cell.length_a   1.000
_cell.length_b   1.000
_cell.length_c   1.000
_cell.angle_alpha   90.00
_cell.angle_beta   90.00
_cell.angle_gamma   90.00
#
_symmetry.space_group_name_H-M   'P 1'
#
loop_
_entity.id
_entity.type
_entity.pdbx_description
1 polymer ?
#
loop_
_entity_poly.entity_id
_entity_poly.type
_entity_poly.pdbx_seq_one_letter_code
_entity_poly.pdbx_strand_id
1 'polypeptide(L)'
;MSTETNRRDFLKTTSIATSGLMMGVVLPGTVSETMAAGTLHTPNAWVHIADDNSITLISARSEMGQGVYTSMPMLIAEELNVDVTKVTVAAAPPGAVYANAFLGAMITGGSTSVREGWEKLRIAGAQVREMLIAGAAAEWGVPASAVKAENGMLTGPGGKKATYGQMAEAASKQPVPEKPSIKAAKDFRVVGKRIPRTDVPAKVN
;
A
#
# COMPACT_ATOMS: atom_id res chain seq x y z
N MET A 1 30.30 -41.44 -17.38
CA MET A 1 30.20 -40.14 -18.07
C MET A 1 29.58 -39.17 -17.08
N SER A 2 30.41 -38.33 -16.46
CA SER A 2 29.96 -37.35 -15.46
C SER A 2 29.47 -36.09 -16.18
N THR A 3 28.24 -35.68 -15.92
CA THR A 3 27.69 -34.42 -16.43
C THR A 3 27.76 -33.36 -15.33
N GLU A 4 28.86 -32.59 -15.30
CA GLU A 4 28.89 -31.33 -14.55
C GLU A 4 28.10 -30.27 -15.33
N THR A 5 26.96 -29.84 -14.81
CA THR A 5 26.23 -28.70 -15.37
C THR A 5 26.79 -27.41 -14.77
N ASN A 6 27.49 -26.61 -15.58
CA ASN A 6 28.06 -25.33 -15.15
C ASN A 6 26.97 -24.24 -15.11
N ARG A 7 26.94 -23.45 -14.03
CA ARG A 7 25.99 -22.34 -13.78
C ARG A 7 25.90 -21.34 -14.95
N ARG A 8 26.96 -21.18 -15.73
CA ARG A 8 26.98 -20.28 -16.91
C ARG A 8 26.26 -20.84 -18.12
N ASP A 9 26.17 -22.15 -18.28
CA ASP A 9 25.50 -22.75 -19.44
C ASP A 9 23.99 -22.75 -19.24
N PHE A 10 23.50 -22.92 -18.00
CA PHE A 10 22.08 -22.78 -17.66
C PHE A 10 21.52 -21.38 -17.99
N LEU A 11 22.29 -20.31 -17.73
CA LEU A 11 21.89 -18.93 -18.04
C LEU A 11 21.94 -18.59 -19.53
N LYS A 12 22.70 -19.36 -20.33
CA LYS A 12 22.74 -19.19 -21.79
C LYS A 12 21.58 -19.89 -22.49
N THR A 13 21.01 -20.93 -21.89
CA THR A 13 19.89 -21.69 -22.47
C THR A 13 18.53 -21.02 -22.25
N THR A 14 18.41 -20.08 -21.31
CA THR A 14 17.15 -19.42 -20.95
C THR A 14 16.82 -18.13 -21.71
N SER A 15 17.66 -17.70 -22.68
CA SER A 15 17.44 -16.45 -23.42
C SER A 15 16.59 -16.56 -24.70
N ILE A 16 16.02 -17.73 -25.01
CA ILE A 16 15.06 -17.88 -26.11
C ILE A 16 13.81 -18.62 -25.61
N ALA A 17 12.99 -17.92 -24.84
CA ALA A 17 11.59 -18.26 -24.59
C ALA A 17 10.82 -16.96 -24.25
N THR A 18 10.55 -16.18 -25.28
CA THR A 18 9.45 -15.19 -25.25
C THR A 18 8.15 -15.93 -24.98
N SER A 19 7.35 -15.39 -24.05
CA SER A 19 6.05 -15.84 -23.54
C SER A 19 6.06 -16.89 -22.41
N GLY A 20 6.13 -16.38 -21.17
CA GLY A 20 5.21 -16.77 -20.10
C GLY A 20 5.37 -18.16 -19.49
N LEU A 21 6.37 -18.34 -18.61
CA LEU A 21 6.21 -19.16 -17.39
C LEU A 21 7.32 -18.79 -16.38
N MET A 22 7.00 -17.94 -15.40
CA MET A 22 7.83 -17.78 -14.20
C MET A 22 7.45 -18.90 -13.24
N MET A 23 8.21 -20.00 -13.24
CA MET A 23 8.13 -20.98 -12.13
C MET A 23 8.82 -20.36 -10.92
N GLY A 24 8.06 -19.61 -10.12
CA GLY A 24 8.48 -19.17 -8.79
C GLY A 24 8.64 -20.38 -7.87
N VAL A 25 9.85 -20.58 -7.34
CA VAL A 25 10.06 -21.54 -6.24
C VAL A 25 9.46 -20.95 -4.98
N VAL A 26 8.35 -21.52 -4.52
CA VAL A 26 7.78 -21.22 -3.20
C VAL A 26 8.55 -22.02 -2.16
N LEU A 27 9.35 -21.34 -1.35
CA LEU A 27 10.00 -21.94 -0.18
C LEU A 27 9.00 -21.96 0.99
N PRO A 28 8.78 -23.11 1.66
CA PRO A 28 7.94 -23.15 2.84
C PRO A 28 8.53 -22.24 3.93
N GLY A 29 7.78 -21.22 4.36
CA GLY A 29 8.17 -20.29 5.43
C GLY A 29 8.56 -18.88 5.00
N THR A 30 8.57 -18.56 3.70
CA THR A 30 8.61 -17.15 3.26
C THR A 30 7.20 -16.57 3.33
N VAL A 31 7.06 -15.48 4.10
CA VAL A 31 5.85 -14.67 4.29
C VAL A 31 4.91 -14.69 3.09
N SER A 32 3.63 -14.96 3.37
CA SER A 32 2.51 -14.91 2.45
C SER A 32 2.58 -13.66 1.57
N GLU A 33 3.06 -13.81 0.34
CA GLU A 33 2.75 -12.88 -0.74
C GLU A 33 1.27 -13.08 -1.04
N THR A 34 0.42 -12.34 -0.33
CA THR A 34 -0.88 -11.98 -0.89
C THR A 34 -0.57 -11.03 -2.04
N MET A 35 -0.14 -11.59 -3.18
CA MET A 35 -0.19 -10.86 -4.44
C MET A 35 -1.65 -10.52 -4.63
N ALA A 36 -1.96 -9.22 -4.69
CA ALA A 36 -3.30 -8.79 -5.06
C ALA A 36 -3.67 -9.55 -6.35
N ALA A 37 -4.83 -10.19 -6.36
CA ALA A 37 -5.29 -10.93 -7.54
C ALA A 37 -5.60 -9.97 -8.70
N GLY A 38 -5.67 -8.68 -8.39
CA GLY A 38 -5.96 -7.57 -9.27
C GLY A 38 -4.76 -6.81 -9.82
N THR A 39 -5.05 -5.93 -10.78
CA THR A 39 -4.08 -4.95 -11.30
C THR A 39 -3.71 -3.97 -10.20
N LEU A 40 -2.40 -3.86 -9.92
CA LEU A 40 -1.88 -3.00 -8.87
C LEU A 40 -1.71 -1.57 -9.38
N HIS A 41 -2.39 -0.62 -8.73
CA HIS A 41 -2.19 0.81 -8.96
C HIS A 41 -1.40 1.42 -7.82
N THR A 42 -0.36 2.19 -8.15
CA THR A 42 0.57 2.80 -7.20
C THR A 42 0.49 4.33 -7.26
N PRO A 43 -0.53 4.96 -6.66
CA PRO A 43 -0.65 6.42 -6.59
C PRO A 43 0.59 7.11 -6.02
N ASN A 44 1.27 6.45 -5.09
CA ASN A 44 2.57 6.86 -4.55
C ASN A 44 3.35 5.62 -4.07
N ALA A 45 4.53 5.85 -3.49
CA ALA A 45 5.45 4.78 -3.07
C ALA A 45 4.97 3.96 -1.85
N TRP A 46 3.94 4.40 -1.12
CA TRP A 46 3.56 3.80 0.17
C TRP A 46 2.17 3.14 0.16
N VAL A 47 1.25 3.63 -0.66
CA VAL A 47 -0.14 3.15 -0.69
C VAL A 47 -0.42 2.56 -2.06
N HIS A 48 -0.75 1.28 -2.06
CA HIS A 48 -1.17 0.57 -3.25
C HIS A 48 -2.64 0.16 -3.13
N ILE A 49 -3.39 0.32 -4.21
CA ILE A 49 -4.79 -0.13 -4.31
C ILE A 49 -4.91 -0.99 -5.55
N ALA A 50 -5.41 -2.20 -5.39
CA ALA A 50 -5.71 -3.09 -6.50
C ALA A 50 -7.18 -3.00 -6.91
N ASP A 51 -7.49 -3.39 -8.15
CA ASP A 51 -8.86 -3.39 -8.69
C ASP A 51 -9.83 -4.31 -7.90
N ASP A 52 -9.31 -5.35 -7.22
CA ASP A 52 -10.02 -6.22 -6.27
C ASP A 52 -10.34 -5.54 -4.92
N ASN A 53 -10.05 -4.24 -4.80
CA ASN A 53 -10.26 -3.38 -3.64
C ASN A 53 -9.33 -3.68 -2.45
N SER A 54 -8.27 -4.44 -2.65
CA SER A 54 -7.20 -4.62 -1.66
C SER A 54 -6.40 -3.32 -1.51
N ILE A 55 -6.22 -2.88 -0.26
CA ILE A 55 -5.39 -1.72 0.09
C ILE A 55 -4.15 -2.22 0.82
N THR A 56 -2.97 -1.90 0.28
CA THR A 56 -1.69 -2.36 0.83
C THR A 56 -0.81 -1.17 1.21
N LEU A 57 -0.29 -1.17 2.44
CA LEU A 57 0.84 -0.34 2.84
C LEU A 57 2.14 -1.04 2.44
N ILE A 58 2.98 -0.32 1.69
CA ILE A 58 4.36 -0.71 1.40
C ILE A 58 5.26 -0.20 2.53
N SER A 59 5.63 -1.08 3.45
CA SER A 59 6.35 -0.75 4.67
C SER A 59 7.85 -0.96 4.53
N ALA A 60 8.61 0.12 4.78
CA ALA A 60 10.06 0.11 4.93
C ALA A 60 10.54 -0.30 6.34
N ARG A 61 9.62 -0.62 7.26
CA ARG A 61 9.91 -0.94 8.66
C ARG A 61 9.76 -2.43 8.88
N SER A 62 10.75 -3.03 9.55
CA SER A 62 10.73 -4.41 10.00
C SER A 62 9.88 -4.51 11.26
N GLU A 63 8.94 -5.45 11.27
CA GLU A 63 8.13 -5.76 12.45
C GLU A 63 8.80 -6.87 13.27
N MET A 64 9.16 -6.57 14.51
CA MET A 64 9.92 -7.43 15.41
C MET A 64 9.25 -7.54 16.80
N GLY A 65 7.99 -7.11 16.93
CA GLY A 65 7.23 -7.13 18.18
C GLY A 65 6.73 -5.77 18.63
N GLN A 66 7.16 -4.67 18.01
CA GLN A 66 6.80 -3.31 18.38
C GLN A 66 5.44 -2.83 17.81
N GLY A 67 4.87 -3.51 16.83
CA GLY A 67 3.56 -3.17 16.25
C GLY A 67 3.58 -2.07 15.18
N VAL A 68 4.67 -1.91 14.42
CA VAL A 68 4.68 -1.10 13.19
C VAL A 68 3.71 -1.61 12.13
N TYR A 69 3.43 -2.91 12.08
CA TYR A 69 2.43 -3.47 11.14
C TYR A 69 0.97 -3.23 11.56
N THR A 70 0.75 -2.56 12.69
CA THR A 70 -0.58 -2.06 13.10
C THR A 70 -0.58 -0.54 13.12
N SER A 71 0.41 0.08 13.77
CA SER A 71 0.47 1.54 13.93
C SER A 71 0.68 2.30 12.62
N MET A 72 1.48 1.78 11.67
CA MET A 72 1.72 2.45 10.39
C MET A 72 0.50 2.39 9.46
N PRO A 73 -0.20 1.24 9.30
CA PRO A 73 -1.49 1.19 8.59
C PRO A 73 -2.55 2.14 9.14
N MET A 74 -2.61 2.35 10.46
CA MET A 74 -3.56 3.28 11.07
C MET A 74 -3.42 4.71 10.53
N LEU A 75 -2.20 5.14 10.19
CA LEU A 75 -1.94 6.48 9.65
C LEU A 75 -2.54 6.66 8.25
N ILE A 76 -2.39 5.66 7.38
CA ILE A 76 -2.97 5.68 6.03
C ILE A 76 -4.48 5.47 6.11
N ALA A 77 -4.94 4.52 6.92
CA ALA A 77 -6.36 4.19 7.07
C ALA A 77 -7.17 5.39 7.56
N GLU A 78 -6.62 6.16 8.50
CA GLU A 78 -7.20 7.42 8.96
C GLU A 78 -7.46 8.36 7.80
N GLU A 79 -6.48 8.59 6.93
CA GLU A 79 -6.63 9.53 5.84
C GLU A 79 -7.47 8.97 4.69
N LEU A 80 -7.41 7.67 4.42
CA LEU A 80 -8.24 7.03 3.39
C LEU A 80 -9.71 6.88 3.79
N ASN A 81 -10.11 7.19 5.03
CA ASN A 81 -11.43 6.89 5.57
C ASN A 81 -11.78 5.40 5.44
N VAL A 82 -10.85 4.51 5.79
CA VAL A 82 -11.11 3.07 5.77
C VAL A 82 -10.89 2.46 7.15
N ASP A 83 -11.54 1.32 7.40
CA ASP A 83 -11.19 0.50 8.54
C ASP A 83 -9.75 -0.03 8.37
N VAL A 84 -8.97 -0.02 9.44
CA VAL A 84 -7.58 -0.47 9.41
C VAL A 84 -7.44 -1.94 8.99
N THR A 85 -8.47 -2.76 9.26
CA THR A 85 -8.49 -4.19 8.87
C THR A 85 -8.54 -4.39 7.36
N LYS A 86 -8.91 -3.36 6.59
CA LYS A 86 -8.84 -3.37 5.13
C LYS A 86 -7.44 -3.07 4.57
N VAL A 87 -6.51 -2.65 5.43
CA VAL A 87 -5.15 -2.30 5.04
C VAL A 87 -4.20 -3.42 5.42
N THR A 88 -3.68 -4.12 4.41
CA THR A 88 -2.62 -5.12 4.57
C THR A 88 -1.25 -4.44 4.50
N VAL A 89 -0.20 -5.17 4.88
CA VAL A 89 1.18 -4.67 4.83
C VAL A 89 2.03 -5.61 3.98
N ALA A 90 2.75 -5.03 3.02
CA ALA A 90 3.80 -5.70 2.28
C ALA A 90 5.16 -5.04 2.57
N ALA A 91 6.23 -5.82 2.48
CA ALA A 91 7.58 -5.29 2.64
C ALA A 91 7.94 -4.41 1.44
N ALA A 92 8.54 -3.24 1.70
CA ALA A 92 9.06 -2.39 0.65
C ALA A 92 10.27 -3.04 -0.03
N PRO A 93 10.40 -2.90 -1.36
CA PRO A 93 11.66 -3.24 -2.02
C PRO A 93 12.77 -2.27 -1.55
N PRO A 94 14.05 -2.65 -1.67
CA PRO A 94 15.15 -1.73 -1.40
C PRO A 94 15.05 -0.46 -2.25
N GLY A 95 15.13 0.71 -1.63
CA GLY A 95 15.10 1.98 -2.37
C GLY A 95 15.30 3.21 -1.49
N ALA A 96 15.88 4.26 -2.05
CA ALA A 96 16.15 5.52 -1.35
C ALA A 96 14.87 6.21 -0.84
N VAL A 97 13.75 6.05 -1.57
CA VAL A 97 12.43 6.56 -1.18
C VAL A 97 11.94 6.00 0.17
N TYR A 98 12.45 4.82 0.54
CA TYR A 98 12.12 4.10 1.78
C TYR A 98 13.11 4.37 2.91
N ALA A 99 14.11 5.24 2.71
CA ALA A 99 15.05 5.61 3.75
C ALA A 99 14.34 6.34 4.90
N ASN A 100 14.75 6.03 6.13
CA ASN A 100 14.38 6.78 7.32
C ASN A 100 15.10 8.13 7.31
N ALA A 101 14.35 9.23 7.30
CA ALA A 101 14.96 10.56 7.27
C ALA A 101 15.88 10.86 8.46
N PHE A 102 15.63 10.27 9.64
CA PHE A 102 16.47 10.49 10.82
C PHE A 102 17.73 9.61 10.85
N LEU A 103 17.74 8.49 10.13
CA LEU A 103 18.81 7.49 10.19
C LEU A 103 19.56 7.32 8.85
N GLY A 104 19.08 7.95 7.78
CA GLY A 104 19.73 7.96 6.46
C GLY A 104 19.68 6.64 5.68
N ALA A 105 18.99 5.61 6.18
CA ALA A 105 18.92 4.29 5.57
C ALA A 105 17.54 3.64 5.71
N MET A 106 17.27 2.60 4.94
CA MET A 106 16.08 1.77 5.10
C MET A 106 16.25 0.85 6.32
N ILE A 107 16.04 1.41 7.52
CA ILE A 107 16.32 0.76 8.80
C ILE A 107 15.17 0.94 9.82
N THR A 108 15.05 0.01 10.76
CA THR A 108 14.16 0.12 11.92
C THR A 108 15.00 0.29 13.18
N GLY A 109 14.87 1.43 13.86
CA GLY A 109 15.66 1.74 15.06
C GLY A 109 15.39 3.15 15.60
N GLY A 110 16.00 3.47 16.75
CA GLY A 110 15.96 4.81 17.35
C GLY A 110 14.56 5.31 17.74
N SER A 111 13.58 4.40 17.90
CA SER A 111 12.17 4.72 18.12
C SER A 111 11.59 5.69 17.09
N THR A 112 12.08 5.61 15.84
CA THR A 112 11.74 6.59 14.79
C THR A 112 10.60 6.19 13.89
N SER A 113 10.18 4.91 13.86
CA SER A 113 9.22 4.41 12.86
C SER A 113 7.94 5.24 12.75
N VAL A 114 7.22 5.45 13.86
CA VAL A 114 5.99 6.25 13.87
C VAL A 114 6.31 7.75 13.80
N ARG A 115 7.37 8.22 14.48
CA ARG A 115 7.77 9.65 14.47
C ARG A 115 8.04 10.16 13.05
N GLU A 116 8.74 9.36 12.26
CA GLU A 116 9.11 9.68 10.88
C GLU A 116 7.97 9.40 9.90
N GLY A 117 7.20 8.33 10.16
CA GLY A 117 6.04 7.98 9.37
C GLY A 117 4.81 8.86 9.59
N TRP A 118 4.74 9.57 10.72
CA TRP A 118 3.52 10.26 11.20
C TRP A 118 2.89 11.14 10.13
N GLU A 119 3.64 12.13 9.66
CA GLU A 119 3.14 13.06 8.65
C GLU A 119 3.25 12.46 7.25
N LYS A 120 4.37 11.77 6.97
CA LYS A 120 4.65 11.15 5.66
C LYS A 120 3.53 10.22 5.20
N LEU A 121 3.12 9.28 6.03
CA LEU A 121 2.10 8.29 5.68
C LEU A 121 0.69 8.87 5.66
N ARG A 122 0.44 9.91 6.47
CA ARG A 122 -0.84 10.63 6.43
C ARG A 122 -0.96 11.45 5.15
N ILE A 123 0.09 12.16 4.75
CA ILE A 123 0.15 12.82 3.44
C ILE A 123 -0.07 11.79 2.33
N ALA A 124 0.62 10.64 2.38
CA ALA A 124 0.45 9.58 1.38
C ALA A 124 -1.01 9.08 1.30
N GLY A 125 -1.66 8.83 2.44
CA GLY A 125 -3.06 8.43 2.47
C GLY A 125 -4.01 9.52 1.95
N ALA A 126 -3.75 10.79 2.28
CA ALA A 126 -4.57 11.91 1.84
C ALA A 126 -4.42 12.18 0.34
N GLN A 127 -3.21 12.04 -0.22
CA GLN A 127 -2.96 12.09 -1.66
C GLN A 127 -3.82 11.06 -2.38
N VAL A 128 -3.79 9.80 -1.93
CA VAL A 128 -4.56 8.72 -2.57
C VAL A 128 -6.05 9.00 -2.46
N ARG A 129 -6.56 9.47 -1.32
CA ARG A 129 -7.97 9.87 -1.17
C ARG A 129 -8.37 10.96 -2.18
N GLU A 130 -7.55 11.99 -2.32
CA GLU A 130 -7.82 13.09 -3.26
C GLU A 130 -7.74 12.62 -4.72
N MET A 131 -6.79 11.75 -5.06
CA MET A 131 -6.69 11.14 -6.39
C MET A 131 -7.89 10.25 -6.71
N LEU A 132 -8.39 9.48 -5.73
CA LEU A 132 -9.62 8.70 -5.85
C LEU A 132 -10.85 9.58 -6.11
N ILE A 133 -10.98 10.67 -5.35
CA ILE A 133 -12.05 11.67 -5.54
C ILE A 133 -11.95 12.30 -6.93
N ALA A 134 -10.76 12.72 -7.36
CA ALA A 134 -10.54 13.34 -8.66
C ALA A 134 -10.78 12.37 -9.82
N GLY A 135 -10.33 11.12 -9.69
CA GLY A 135 -10.56 10.05 -10.66
C GLY A 135 -12.05 9.78 -10.87
N ALA A 136 -12.80 9.59 -9.76
CA ALA A 136 -14.24 9.40 -9.83
C ALA A 136 -14.99 10.64 -10.34
N ALA A 137 -14.55 11.84 -9.95
CA ALA A 137 -15.13 13.09 -10.45
C ALA A 137 -14.99 13.21 -11.98
N ALA A 138 -13.79 12.90 -12.51
CA ALA A 138 -13.52 12.88 -13.94
C ALA A 138 -14.35 11.83 -14.67
N GLU A 139 -14.43 10.60 -14.14
CA GLU A 139 -15.19 9.51 -14.76
C GLU A 139 -16.70 9.76 -14.74
N TRP A 140 -17.21 10.41 -13.69
CA TRP A 140 -18.63 10.69 -13.53
C TRP A 140 -19.08 12.01 -14.16
N GLY A 141 -18.14 12.85 -14.60
CA GLY A 141 -18.43 14.18 -15.15
C GLY A 141 -19.01 15.14 -14.12
N VAL A 142 -18.56 15.06 -12.86
CA VAL A 142 -19.05 15.87 -11.74
C VAL A 142 -17.89 16.62 -11.06
N PRO A 143 -18.15 17.73 -10.35
CA PRO A 143 -17.09 18.38 -9.58
C PRO A 143 -16.59 17.48 -8.43
N ALA A 144 -15.30 17.54 -8.12
CA ALA A 144 -14.68 16.77 -7.03
C ALA A 144 -15.35 17.00 -5.66
N SER A 145 -15.88 18.20 -5.43
CA SER A 145 -16.63 18.53 -4.21
C SER A 145 -17.95 17.75 -4.06
N ALA A 146 -18.47 17.17 -5.14
CA ALA A 146 -19.67 16.33 -5.13
C ALA A 146 -19.36 14.84 -4.86
N VAL A 147 -18.09 14.44 -4.82
CA VAL A 147 -17.65 13.07 -4.54
C VAL A 147 -17.19 12.96 -3.09
N LYS A 148 -17.70 11.94 -2.39
CA LYS A 148 -17.30 11.62 -1.01
C LYS A 148 -16.60 10.27 -0.97
N ALA A 149 -15.49 10.20 -0.24
CA ALA A 149 -14.72 8.98 -0.01
C ALA A 149 -14.90 8.53 1.45
N GLU A 150 -15.52 7.38 1.68
CA GLU A 150 -15.82 6.86 3.01
C GLU A 150 -15.94 5.32 3.00
N ASN A 151 -15.40 4.65 4.01
CA ASN A 151 -15.43 3.20 4.20
C ASN A 151 -14.92 2.36 3.02
N GLY A 152 -14.03 2.92 2.19
CA GLY A 152 -13.51 2.25 0.99
C GLY A 152 -14.44 2.34 -0.22
N MET A 153 -15.38 3.29 -0.19
CA MET A 153 -16.33 3.58 -1.24
C MET A 153 -16.33 5.06 -1.59
N LEU A 154 -16.50 5.34 -2.88
CA LEU A 154 -16.76 6.66 -3.43
C LEU A 154 -18.25 6.77 -3.72
N THR A 155 -18.86 7.88 -3.32
CA THR A 155 -20.27 8.19 -3.61
C THR A 155 -20.38 9.55 -4.27
N GLY A 156 -21.18 9.65 -5.32
CA GLY A 156 -21.43 10.88 -6.07
C GLY A 156 -22.93 11.19 -6.22
N PRO A 157 -23.28 12.30 -6.89
CA PRO A 157 -24.67 12.68 -7.14
C PRO A 157 -25.36 11.68 -8.07
N GLY A 158 -26.69 11.64 -8.01
CA GLY A 158 -27.49 10.72 -8.82
C GLY A 158 -27.31 9.24 -8.45
N GLY A 159 -26.85 8.95 -7.22
CA GLY A 159 -26.71 7.58 -6.72
C GLY A 159 -25.46 6.85 -7.23
N LYS A 160 -24.53 7.54 -7.89
CA LYS A 160 -23.26 6.97 -8.36
C LYS A 160 -22.44 6.46 -7.17
N LYS A 161 -21.92 5.24 -7.31
CA LYS A 161 -21.06 4.59 -6.31
C LYS A 161 -20.00 3.75 -6.99
N ALA A 162 -18.80 3.71 -6.43
CA ALA A 162 -17.71 2.82 -6.83
C ALA A 162 -16.83 2.47 -5.63
N THR A 163 -16.22 1.29 -5.63
CA THR A 163 -15.17 0.95 -4.65
C THR A 163 -13.90 1.73 -4.95
N TYR A 164 -12.97 1.78 -3.99
CA TYR A 164 -11.65 2.35 -4.25
C TYR A 164 -10.91 1.57 -5.32
N GLY A 165 -11.02 0.24 -5.33
CA GLY A 165 -10.45 -0.62 -6.38
C GLY A 165 -10.99 -0.29 -7.77
N GLN A 166 -12.30 -0.13 -7.92
CA GLN A 166 -12.93 0.23 -9.20
C GLN A 166 -12.43 1.57 -9.74
N MET A 167 -12.03 2.50 -8.88
CA MET A 167 -11.53 3.82 -9.24
C MET A 167 -10.00 3.92 -9.17
N ALA A 168 -9.29 2.83 -8.85
CA ALA A 168 -7.85 2.85 -8.62
C ALA A 168 -7.08 3.20 -9.91
N GLU A 169 -7.52 2.69 -11.06
CA GLU A 169 -6.94 3.03 -12.35
C GLU A 169 -7.16 4.51 -12.68
N ALA A 170 -8.40 5.00 -12.57
CA ALA A 170 -8.73 6.39 -12.83
C ALA A 170 -7.97 7.35 -11.91
N ALA A 171 -7.81 6.97 -10.64
CA ALA A 171 -7.04 7.71 -9.65
C ALA A 171 -5.54 7.76 -10.00
N SER A 172 -4.97 6.65 -10.48
CA SER A 172 -3.54 6.58 -10.85
C SER A 172 -3.15 7.50 -12.00
N LYS A 173 -4.14 7.93 -12.81
CA LYS A 173 -3.96 8.88 -13.91
C LYS A 173 -4.06 10.35 -13.46
N GLN A 174 -4.45 10.59 -12.21
CA GLN A 174 -4.51 11.94 -11.65
C GLN A 174 -3.13 12.42 -11.22
N PRO A 175 -2.86 13.74 -11.25
CA PRO A 175 -1.65 14.28 -10.66
C PRO A 175 -1.65 14.04 -9.15
N VAL A 176 -0.49 13.69 -8.60
CA VAL A 176 -0.31 13.52 -7.15
C VAL A 176 -0.35 14.91 -6.49
N PRO A 177 -1.28 15.18 -5.55
CA PRO A 177 -1.33 16.47 -4.87
C PRO A 177 -0.07 16.71 -4.02
N GLU A 178 0.62 17.83 -4.21
CA GLU A 178 1.82 18.15 -3.42
C GLU A 178 1.50 18.45 -1.95
N LYS A 179 0.33 19.05 -1.70
CA LYS A 179 -0.12 19.50 -0.38
C LYS A 179 -1.57 19.08 -0.15
N PRO A 180 -1.83 17.76 0.00
CA PRO A 180 -3.17 17.30 0.31
C PRO A 180 -3.61 17.82 1.67
N SER A 181 -4.92 17.95 1.88
CA SER A 181 -5.43 18.27 3.20
C SER A 181 -5.39 17.02 4.09
N ILE A 182 -4.62 17.07 5.19
CA ILE A 182 -4.62 16.00 6.21
C ILE A 182 -5.56 16.37 7.36
N LYS A 183 -6.14 15.37 8.00
CA LYS A 183 -7.10 15.59 9.10
C LYS A 183 -6.47 16.30 10.30
N ALA A 184 -7.25 17.06 11.06
CA ALA A 184 -6.82 17.49 12.38
C ALA A 184 -6.99 16.34 13.38
N ALA A 185 -6.23 16.35 14.48
CA ALA A 185 -6.29 15.28 15.49
C ALA A 185 -7.69 15.09 16.10
N LYS A 186 -8.48 16.17 16.20
CA LYS A 186 -9.87 16.14 16.65
C LYS A 186 -10.81 15.35 15.73
N ASP A 187 -10.43 15.17 14.47
CA ASP A 187 -11.22 14.50 13.43
C ASP A 187 -10.79 13.04 13.22
N PHE A 188 -9.84 12.55 14.03
CA PHE A 188 -9.34 11.19 13.93
C PHE A 188 -10.40 10.16 14.32
N ARG A 189 -10.51 9.11 13.50
CA ARG A 189 -11.45 8.01 13.68
C ARG A 189 -10.76 6.67 13.95
N VAL A 190 -9.52 6.51 13.52
CA VAL A 190 -8.69 5.30 13.63
C VAL A 190 -7.52 5.54 14.57
N VAL A 191 -6.77 6.64 14.37
CA VAL A 191 -5.59 6.97 15.18
C VAL A 191 -6.00 7.29 16.61
N GLY A 192 -5.24 6.77 17.59
CA GLY A 192 -5.51 6.94 19.02
C GLY A 192 -6.47 5.90 19.61
N LYS A 193 -7.06 5.02 18.80
CA LYS A 193 -7.88 3.89 19.28
C LYS A 193 -7.02 2.66 19.52
N ARG A 194 -7.41 1.85 20.52
CA ARG A 194 -6.82 0.53 20.75
C ARG A 194 -7.32 -0.43 19.67
N ILE A 195 -6.40 -0.93 18.85
CA ILE A 195 -6.67 -1.90 17.80
C ILE A 195 -5.88 -3.17 18.10
N PRO A 196 -6.50 -4.37 18.07
CA PRO A 196 -5.77 -5.63 18.14
C PRO A 196 -4.73 -5.71 17.02
N ARG A 197 -3.58 -6.31 17.33
CA ARG A 197 -2.52 -6.47 16.33
C ARG A 197 -2.96 -7.42 15.22
N THR A 198 -3.02 -6.90 14.01
CA THR A 198 -3.41 -7.64 12.80
C THR A 198 -2.41 -8.71 12.40
N ASP A 199 -1.15 -8.57 12.82
CA ASP A 199 -0.04 -9.45 12.45
C ASP A 199 0.19 -10.62 13.43
N VAL A 200 -0.53 -10.66 14.56
CA VAL A 200 -0.33 -11.69 15.60
C VAL A 200 -0.69 -13.10 15.13
N PRO A 201 -1.83 -13.35 14.45
CA PRO A 201 -2.19 -14.71 14.05
C PRO A 201 -1.13 -15.42 13.20
N ALA A 202 -0.34 -14.67 12.42
CA ALA A 202 0.73 -15.22 11.59
C ALA A 202 2.03 -15.52 12.36
N LYS A 203 2.10 -15.20 13.66
CA LYS A 203 3.33 -15.24 14.48
C LYS A 203 3.22 -16.15 15.70
N VAL A 204 2.06 -16.77 15.89
CA VAL A 204 1.75 -17.63 17.03
C VAL A 204 1.19 -18.95 16.50
N ASN A 205 1.40 -20.04 17.24
CA ASN A 205 0.99 -21.40 16.87
C ASN A 205 -0.34 -21.78 17.53
#